data_AF-A0A8H7STU6-F1
#
_entry.id   AF-A0A8H7STU6-F1
#
_cell.length_a   1.000
_cell.length_b   1.000
_cell.length_c   1.000
_cell.angle_alpha   90.00
_cell.angle_beta   90.00
_cell.angle_gamma   90.00
#
_symmetry.space_group_name_H-M   'P 1'
#
loop_
_entity.id
_entity.type
_entity.pdbx_description
1 polymer ?
#
loop_
_entity_poly.entity_id
_entity_poly.type
_entity_poly.pdbx_seq_one_letter_code
_entity_poly.pdbx_strand_id
1 'polypeptide(L)'
;TSLQYPTQQRDSVIIPPDVVPRFSVNSNLMNYSIPKNEHTLSKKISSSSPLRENNSKREIQKGDSDTRTRQLEAQIEQLTLQNVKLQRTNRLLKVDTDNLIEQKTSPLEKTIQELTVANVRLQRASKLLQQELDEKTNQLNMLHHNQIMQMKSVGPEYEFLVQNINLLQRQIAGHPTCDDTCCFTMQPIDQSTMVMTLPSPENEDEEDVEAQHICRPVIHSTISQGSYALELENKIGRLEQLIDEMDEEKEHFTRQQGYKDNDVETLKKELRIKDEIVSQLEQDFMGLEDQIEHLQKVLF
;
A
#
# COMPACT_ATOMS: atom_id res chain seq x y z
N THR A 1 -26.90 26.58 -9.83
CA THR A 1 -26.11 25.87 -10.85
C THR A 1 -25.38 24.77 -10.13
N SER A 2 -25.94 23.56 -10.15
CA SER A 2 -25.59 22.46 -9.26
C SER A 2 -24.58 21.54 -9.95
N LEU A 3 -23.34 21.52 -9.46
CA LEU A 3 -22.31 20.61 -9.94
C LEU A 3 -22.47 19.25 -9.25
N GLN A 4 -23.16 18.34 -9.92
CA GLN A 4 -23.17 16.91 -9.61
C GLN A 4 -21.82 16.30 -10.00
N TYR A 5 -21.10 15.77 -9.02
CA TYR A 5 -19.98 14.87 -9.26
C TYR A 5 -20.51 13.47 -9.59
N PRO A 6 -19.99 12.78 -10.63
CA PRO A 6 -20.36 11.40 -10.88
C PRO A 6 -19.58 10.49 -9.92
N THR A 7 -20.33 9.76 -9.09
CA THR A 7 -19.87 8.58 -8.37
C THR A 7 -19.49 7.49 -9.36
N GLN A 8 -18.18 7.25 -9.54
CA GLN A 8 -17.69 6.02 -10.16
C GLN A 8 -17.85 4.88 -9.15
N GLN A 9 -18.96 4.15 -9.23
CA GLN A 9 -19.05 2.77 -8.74
C GLN A 9 -18.08 1.92 -9.57
N ARG A 10 -16.93 1.57 -8.99
CA ARG A 10 -16.16 0.42 -9.46
C ARG A 10 -16.79 -0.82 -8.83
N ASP A 11 -17.48 -1.59 -9.66
CA ASP A 11 -17.92 -2.94 -9.34
C ASP A 11 -16.72 -3.76 -8.86
N SER A 12 -16.67 -3.95 -7.55
CA SER A 12 -15.78 -4.90 -6.91
C SER A 12 -16.40 -6.26 -7.10
N VAL A 13 -15.98 -6.97 -8.15
CA VAL A 13 -16.32 -8.37 -8.33
C VAL A 13 -15.72 -9.15 -7.16
N ILE A 14 -16.58 -9.58 -6.25
CA ILE A 14 -16.26 -10.52 -5.18
C ILE A 14 -16.00 -11.87 -5.86
N ILE A 15 -14.73 -12.25 -5.99
CA ILE A 15 -14.33 -13.58 -6.45
C ILE A 15 -14.29 -14.48 -5.20
N PRO A 16 -15.02 -15.62 -5.18
CA PRO A 16 -15.03 -16.53 -4.05
C PRO A 16 -13.66 -17.21 -3.85
N PRO A 17 -13.25 -17.55 -2.61
CA PRO A 17 -11.95 -18.11 -2.32
C PRO A 17 -12.00 -19.63 -2.47
N ASP A 18 -11.84 -20.14 -3.68
CA ASP A 18 -11.44 -21.55 -3.90
C ASP A 18 -11.15 -21.83 -5.37
N VAL A 19 -9.97 -21.38 -5.86
CA VAL A 19 -9.34 -21.99 -7.03
C VAL A 19 -7.83 -21.99 -6.84
N VAL A 20 -7.33 -23.06 -6.25
CA VAL A 20 -5.91 -23.45 -6.35
C VAL A 20 -5.60 -23.70 -7.83
N PRO A 21 -4.60 -23.06 -8.46
CA PRO A 21 -4.12 -23.53 -9.75
C PRO A 21 -3.35 -24.82 -9.51
N ARG A 22 -4.05 -25.96 -9.60
CA ARG A 22 -3.40 -27.27 -9.75
C ARG A 22 -2.63 -27.23 -11.06
N PHE A 23 -1.30 -27.28 -10.96
CA PHE A 23 -0.42 -27.54 -12.07
C PHE A 23 -0.94 -28.76 -12.85
N SER A 24 -1.47 -28.52 -14.05
CA SER A 24 -1.76 -29.57 -15.02
C SER A 24 -0.43 -30.01 -15.64
N VAL A 25 0.22 -30.98 -15.00
CA VAL A 25 1.32 -31.74 -15.59
C VAL A 25 0.73 -32.63 -16.67
N ASN A 26 0.44 -32.07 -17.84
CA ASN A 26 0.05 -32.87 -18.99
C ASN A 26 1.32 -33.43 -19.64
N SER A 27 1.59 -34.67 -19.26
CA SER A 27 2.58 -35.57 -19.83
C SER A 27 2.31 -35.80 -21.32
N ASN A 28 2.87 -34.96 -22.18
CA ASN A 28 3.04 -35.27 -23.60
C ASN A 28 4.53 -35.23 -23.95
N LEU A 29 5.30 -36.07 -23.26
CA LEU A 29 6.60 -36.52 -23.74
C LEU A 29 6.38 -37.79 -24.57
N MET A 30 6.87 -37.78 -25.81
CA MET A 30 7.05 -38.93 -26.71
C MET A 30 5.85 -39.38 -27.56
N ASN A 31 5.49 -38.58 -28.57
CA ASN A 31 4.90 -39.10 -29.81
C ASN A 31 6.02 -39.45 -30.80
N TYR A 32 6.63 -40.62 -30.64
CA TYR A 32 7.38 -41.26 -31.73
C TYR A 32 6.42 -42.21 -32.47
N SER A 33 5.88 -41.75 -33.60
CA SER A 33 5.22 -42.62 -34.57
C SER A 33 6.28 -43.48 -35.26
N ILE A 34 6.34 -44.76 -34.92
CA ILE A 34 7.11 -45.78 -35.64
C ILE A 34 6.41 -46.01 -37.00
N PRO A 35 7.08 -45.85 -38.16
CA PRO A 35 6.51 -46.30 -39.42
C PRO A 35 6.47 -47.82 -39.43
N LYS A 36 5.27 -48.41 -39.33
CA LYS A 36 5.06 -49.83 -39.58
C LYS A 36 5.16 -50.06 -41.09
N ASN A 37 6.18 -50.79 -41.53
CA ASN A 37 6.21 -51.41 -42.85
C ASN A 37 5.10 -52.48 -42.91
N GLU A 38 3.89 -52.08 -43.28
CA GLU A 38 2.83 -53.00 -43.71
C GLU A 38 2.70 -52.94 -45.23
N HIS A 39 3.57 -53.67 -45.93
CA HIS A 39 3.22 -54.25 -47.22
C HIS A 39 3.93 -55.58 -47.35
N THR A 40 3.31 -56.63 -46.82
CA THR A 40 3.23 -57.91 -47.52
C THR A 40 2.14 -58.79 -46.91
N LEU A 41 1.34 -59.34 -47.82
CA LEU A 41 0.55 -60.57 -47.70
C LEU A 41 -0.84 -60.48 -47.07
N SER A 42 -1.80 -60.08 -47.91
CA SER A 42 -3.10 -60.76 -47.94
C SER A 42 -3.40 -61.33 -49.34
N LYS A 43 -3.30 -62.67 -49.40
CA LYS A 43 -4.31 -63.57 -50.00
C LYS A 43 -4.53 -63.52 -51.53
N LYS A 44 -4.06 -64.57 -52.22
CA LYS A 44 -4.97 -65.53 -52.88
C LYS A 44 -4.28 -66.84 -53.26
N ILE A 45 -4.88 -67.90 -52.75
CA ILE A 45 -4.69 -69.31 -53.08
C ILE A 45 -5.29 -69.53 -54.48
N SER A 46 -4.53 -70.16 -55.38
CA SER A 46 -5.05 -70.90 -56.54
C SER A 46 -4.00 -71.96 -56.93
N SER A 47 -4.27 -73.19 -56.48
CA SER A 47 -4.07 -74.45 -57.21
C SER A 47 -2.99 -74.55 -58.28
N SER A 48 -1.88 -75.25 -57.98
CA SER A 48 -1.42 -76.44 -58.72
C SER A 48 -0.02 -76.85 -58.25
N SER A 49 0.09 -78.00 -57.59
CA SER A 49 1.31 -78.82 -57.66
C SER A 49 1.31 -79.56 -59.01
N PRO A 50 2.47 -79.84 -59.63
CA PRO A 50 3.24 -80.99 -59.17
C PRO A 50 4.78 -80.86 -59.23
N LEU A 51 5.41 -81.59 -58.30
CA LEU A 51 6.62 -82.39 -58.48
C LEU A 51 7.82 -81.75 -59.20
N ARG A 52 8.87 -81.46 -58.44
CA ARG A 52 10.16 -82.14 -58.63
C ARG A 52 11.14 -81.82 -57.49
N GLU A 53 11.58 -82.89 -56.83
CA GLU A 53 12.87 -82.95 -56.17
C GLU A 53 13.95 -82.43 -57.13
N ASN A 54 14.80 -81.54 -56.64
CA ASN A 54 16.18 -81.49 -57.09
C ASN A 54 17.06 -80.99 -55.95
N ASN A 55 17.93 -81.91 -55.53
CA ASN A 55 19.11 -81.63 -54.74
C ASN A 55 19.93 -80.52 -55.39
N SER A 56 20.12 -79.42 -54.67
CA SER A 56 21.25 -78.52 -54.89
C SER A 56 21.77 -78.05 -53.53
N LYS A 57 22.86 -78.71 -53.12
CA LYS A 57 23.96 -78.22 -52.29
C LYS A 57 23.56 -77.41 -51.03
N ARG A 58 23.82 -78.02 -49.87
CA ARG A 58 24.22 -77.26 -48.68
C ARG A 58 25.46 -76.45 -49.04
N GLU A 59 25.28 -75.20 -49.43
CA GLU A 59 26.35 -74.22 -49.47
C GLU A 59 26.69 -73.90 -48.02
N ILE A 60 27.90 -74.27 -47.60
CA ILE A 60 28.43 -73.95 -46.28
C ILE A 60 28.81 -72.45 -46.33
N GLN A 61 27.82 -71.55 -46.27
CA GLN A 61 27.97 -70.10 -46.10
C GLN A 61 28.20 -69.71 -44.63
N LYS A 62 28.72 -70.63 -43.80
CA LYS A 62 28.92 -70.36 -42.36
C LYS A 62 29.99 -69.29 -42.10
N GLY A 63 30.92 -69.05 -43.03
CA GLY A 63 31.93 -68.00 -42.90
C GLY A 63 31.39 -66.59 -43.08
N ASP A 64 30.57 -66.36 -44.12
CA ASP A 64 29.98 -65.04 -44.42
C ASP A 64 28.84 -64.68 -43.46
N SER A 65 28.10 -65.67 -42.94
CA SER A 65 27.11 -65.40 -41.90
C SER A 65 27.77 -64.96 -40.60
N ASP A 66 28.90 -65.57 -40.23
CA ASP A 66 29.58 -65.35 -38.96
C ASP A 66 30.36 -64.02 -38.94
N THR A 67 30.94 -63.62 -40.07
CA THR A 67 31.53 -62.28 -40.25
C THR A 67 30.45 -61.18 -40.24
N ARG A 68 29.28 -61.46 -40.83
CA ARG A 68 28.13 -60.54 -40.80
C ARG A 68 27.51 -60.41 -39.41
N THR A 69 27.37 -61.48 -38.64
CA THR A 69 26.92 -61.41 -37.24
C THR A 69 27.92 -60.63 -36.40
N ARG A 70 29.23 -60.85 -36.54
CA ARG A 70 30.24 -60.03 -35.84
C ARG A 70 30.18 -58.55 -36.22
N GLN A 71 29.96 -58.21 -37.49
CA GLN A 71 29.76 -56.82 -37.91
C GLN A 71 28.50 -56.18 -37.32
N LEU A 72 27.39 -56.94 -37.27
CA LEU A 72 26.14 -56.50 -36.66
C LEU A 72 26.29 -56.32 -35.14
N GLU A 73 26.97 -57.24 -34.46
CA GLU A 73 27.29 -57.14 -33.04
C GLU A 73 28.15 -55.90 -32.74
N ALA A 74 29.18 -55.65 -33.55
CA ALA A 74 30.00 -54.44 -33.42
C ALA A 74 29.20 -53.15 -33.66
N GLN A 75 28.27 -53.14 -34.64
CA GLN A 75 27.37 -52.01 -34.85
C GLN A 75 26.39 -51.83 -33.69
N ILE A 76 25.87 -52.92 -33.13
CA ILE A 76 24.98 -52.88 -31.96
C ILE A 76 25.73 -52.32 -30.75
N GLU A 77 26.96 -52.77 -30.50
CA GLU A 77 27.80 -52.24 -29.42
C GLU A 77 28.09 -50.75 -29.62
N GLN A 78 28.45 -50.34 -30.84
CA GLN A 78 28.71 -48.93 -31.16
C GLN A 78 27.47 -48.06 -30.97
N LEU A 79 26.30 -48.50 -31.44
CA LEU A 79 25.02 -47.80 -31.27
C LEU A 79 24.62 -47.74 -29.80
N THR A 80 24.84 -48.81 -29.03
CA THR A 80 24.57 -48.86 -27.59
C THR A 80 25.43 -47.84 -26.85
N LEU A 81 26.72 -47.76 -27.18
CA LEU A 81 27.67 -46.84 -26.57
C LEU A 81 27.34 -45.38 -26.93
N GLN A 82 26.92 -45.11 -28.18
CA GLN A 82 26.41 -43.79 -28.57
C GLN A 82 25.10 -43.43 -27.85
N ASN A 83 24.19 -44.37 -27.67
CA ASN A 83 22.95 -44.14 -26.92
C ASN A 83 23.24 -43.77 -25.46
N VAL A 84 24.15 -44.49 -24.81
CA VAL A 84 24.56 -44.17 -23.43
C VAL A 84 25.18 -42.77 -23.36
N LYS A 85 26.01 -42.38 -24.34
CA LYS A 85 26.56 -41.02 -24.42
C LYS A 85 25.47 -39.97 -24.59
N LEU A 86 24.51 -40.19 -25.49
CA LEU A 86 23.37 -39.28 -25.71
C LEU A 86 22.46 -39.19 -24.49
N GLN A 87 22.22 -40.29 -23.78
CA GLN A 87 21.46 -40.27 -22.54
C GLN A 87 22.17 -39.44 -21.47
N ARG A 88 23.50 -39.56 -21.37
CA ARG A 88 24.29 -38.76 -20.43
C ARG A 88 24.25 -37.27 -20.76
N THR A 89 24.41 -36.90 -22.04
CA THR A 89 24.32 -35.49 -22.44
C THR A 89 22.91 -34.93 -22.26
N ASN A 90 21.86 -35.70 -22.54
CA ASN A 90 20.48 -35.28 -22.26
C ASN A 90 20.23 -35.06 -20.77
N ARG A 91 20.74 -35.93 -19.90
CA ARG A 91 20.63 -35.74 -18.45
C ARG A 91 21.35 -34.46 -18.02
N LEU A 92 22.56 -34.21 -18.55
CA LEU A 92 23.32 -33.01 -18.24
C LEU A 92 22.57 -31.74 -18.70
N LEU A 93 22.11 -31.71 -19.94
CA LEU A 93 21.36 -30.58 -20.49
C LEU A 93 20.09 -30.31 -19.69
N LYS A 94 19.39 -31.37 -19.24
CA LYS A 94 18.21 -31.20 -18.38
C LYS A 94 18.57 -30.54 -17.05
N VAL A 95 19.64 -31.01 -16.40
CA VAL A 95 20.12 -30.40 -15.15
C VAL A 95 20.54 -28.95 -15.36
N ASP A 96 21.23 -28.64 -16.45
CA ASP A 96 21.64 -27.26 -16.77
C ASP A 96 20.43 -26.36 -17.04
N THR A 97 19.40 -26.86 -17.73
CA THR A 97 18.15 -26.11 -17.93
C THR A 97 17.38 -25.91 -16.64
N ASP A 98 17.30 -26.94 -15.79
CA ASP A 98 16.60 -26.86 -14.50
C ASP A 98 17.32 -25.86 -13.57
N ASN A 99 18.66 -25.89 -13.52
CA ASN A 99 19.48 -24.93 -12.78
C ASN A 99 19.33 -23.50 -13.30
N LEU A 100 19.28 -23.32 -14.63
CA LEU A 100 19.09 -21.99 -15.22
C LEU A 100 17.69 -21.44 -14.91
N ILE A 101 16.66 -22.29 -14.96
CA ILE A 101 15.31 -21.92 -14.55
C ILE A 101 15.32 -21.49 -13.10
N GLU A 102 15.88 -22.30 -12.19
CA GLU A 102 15.94 -22.00 -10.76
C GLU A 102 16.70 -20.69 -10.48
N GLN A 103 17.82 -20.45 -11.17
CA GLN A 103 18.59 -19.22 -11.04
C GLN A 103 17.78 -17.97 -11.44
N LYS A 104 16.85 -18.11 -12.40
CA LYS A 104 15.99 -17.02 -12.87
C LYS A 104 14.70 -16.90 -12.05
N THR A 105 14.11 -17.99 -11.60
CA THR A 105 12.83 -17.99 -10.87
C THR A 105 13.01 -17.68 -9.40
N SER A 106 14.06 -18.18 -8.74
CA SER A 106 14.37 -17.90 -7.33
C SER A 106 14.35 -16.42 -6.93
N PRO A 107 15.05 -15.50 -7.65
CA PRO A 107 15.01 -14.09 -7.30
C PRO A 107 13.63 -13.46 -7.54
N LEU A 108 12.90 -13.90 -8.58
CA LEU A 108 11.55 -13.41 -8.88
C LEU A 108 10.55 -13.86 -7.82
N GLU A 109 10.65 -15.08 -7.32
CA GLU A 109 9.81 -15.59 -6.23
C GLU A 109 10.04 -14.80 -4.94
N LYS A 110 11.30 -14.50 -4.62
CA LYS A 110 11.66 -13.65 -3.48
C LYS A 110 11.08 -12.24 -3.61
N THR A 111 11.23 -11.59 -4.77
CA THR A 111 10.69 -10.24 -4.97
C THR A 111 9.17 -10.23 -4.93
N ILE A 112 8.49 -11.24 -5.49
CA ILE A 112 7.03 -11.38 -5.38
C ILE A 112 6.62 -11.52 -3.90
N GLN A 113 7.34 -12.33 -3.12
CA GLN A 113 7.05 -12.51 -1.70
C GLN A 113 7.23 -11.19 -0.92
N GLU A 114 8.33 -10.47 -1.15
CA GLU A 114 8.60 -9.17 -0.54
C GLU A 114 7.53 -8.12 -0.91
N LEU A 115 7.18 -8.02 -2.18
CA LEU A 115 6.14 -7.12 -2.67
C LEU A 115 4.77 -7.47 -2.08
N THR A 116 4.46 -8.75 -1.92
CA THR A 116 3.20 -9.20 -1.32
C THR A 116 3.13 -8.77 0.15
N VAL A 117 4.20 -8.95 0.91
CA VAL A 117 4.28 -8.51 2.31
C VAL A 117 4.16 -6.98 2.41
N ALA A 118 4.87 -6.25 1.54
CA ALA A 118 4.80 -4.79 1.50
C ALA A 118 3.39 -4.30 1.15
N ASN A 119 2.72 -4.94 0.19
CA ASN A 119 1.36 -4.59 -0.20
C ASN A 119 0.37 -4.80 0.94
N VAL A 120 0.43 -5.95 1.63
CA VAL A 120 -0.42 -6.22 2.80
C VAL A 120 -0.17 -5.20 3.91
N ARG A 121 1.09 -4.83 4.17
CA ARG A 121 1.42 -3.79 5.15
C ARG A 121 0.83 -2.44 4.77
N LEU A 122 0.96 -2.04 3.51
CA LEU A 122 0.39 -0.78 2.99
C LEU A 122 -1.13 -0.78 3.04
N GLN A 123 -1.81 -1.86 2.66
CA GLN A 123 -3.26 -1.97 2.77
C GLN A 123 -3.73 -1.82 4.21
N ARG A 124 -3.03 -2.43 5.18
CA ARG A 124 -3.33 -2.29 6.61
C ARG A 124 -3.12 -0.86 7.08
N ALA A 125 -1.99 -0.24 6.73
CA ALA A 125 -1.68 1.14 7.09
C ALA A 125 -2.70 2.13 6.50
N SER A 126 -3.07 1.95 5.23
CA SER A 126 -4.09 2.78 4.58
C SER A 126 -5.45 2.65 5.26
N LYS A 127 -5.83 1.44 5.71
CA LYS A 127 -7.08 1.22 6.44
C LYS A 127 -7.07 1.93 7.81
N LEU A 128 -5.96 1.88 8.53
CA LEU A 128 -5.82 2.58 9.82
C LEU A 128 -5.88 4.10 9.63
N LEU A 129 -5.17 4.65 8.64
CA LEU A 129 -5.21 6.07 8.33
C LEU A 129 -6.61 6.55 7.92
N GLN A 130 -7.36 5.72 7.19
CA GLN A 130 -8.75 6.03 6.86
C GLN A 130 -9.63 6.09 8.12
N GLN A 131 -9.45 5.16 9.06
CA GLN A 131 -10.17 5.18 10.33
C GLN A 131 -9.83 6.43 11.15
N GLU A 132 -8.55 6.80 11.26
CA GLU A 132 -8.13 8.03 11.94
C GLU A 132 -8.72 9.28 11.27
N LEU A 133 -8.74 9.33 9.94
CA LEU A 133 -9.35 10.42 9.20
C LEU A 133 -10.85 10.54 9.51
N ASP A 134 -11.57 9.42 9.51
CA ASP A 134 -13.00 9.39 9.80
C ASP A 134 -13.28 9.82 11.25
N GLU A 135 -12.49 9.36 12.21
CA GLU A 135 -12.56 9.77 13.62
C GLU A 135 -12.31 11.27 13.79
N LYS A 136 -11.26 11.82 13.16
CA LYS A 136 -10.95 13.25 13.22
C LYS A 136 -12.02 14.10 12.54
N THR A 137 -12.56 13.62 11.42
CA THR A 137 -13.68 14.27 10.73
C THR A 137 -14.92 14.30 11.64
N ASN A 138 -15.22 13.21 12.33
CA ASN A 138 -16.32 13.15 13.27
C ASN A 138 -16.10 14.07 14.48
N GLN A 139 -14.88 14.12 15.04
CA GLN A 139 -14.52 15.05 16.12
C GLN A 139 -14.71 16.50 15.68
N LEU A 140 -14.26 16.86 14.47
CA LEU A 140 -14.44 18.20 13.90
C LEU A 140 -15.92 18.54 13.72
N ASN A 141 -16.71 17.61 13.19
CA ASN A 141 -18.15 17.79 13.03
C ASN A 141 -18.85 17.96 14.38
N MET A 142 -18.46 17.21 15.40
CA MET A 142 -18.98 17.38 16.76
C MET A 142 -18.62 18.74 17.34
N LEU A 143 -17.38 19.21 17.15
CA LEU A 143 -16.96 20.54 17.59
C LEU A 143 -17.76 21.64 16.88
N HIS A 144 -17.91 21.54 15.56
CA HIS A 144 -18.70 22.49 14.79
C HIS A 144 -20.17 22.50 15.23
N HIS A 145 -20.74 21.32 15.48
CA HIS A 145 -22.10 21.19 15.99
C HIS A 145 -22.24 21.80 17.40
N ASN A 146 -21.31 21.53 18.30
CA ASN A 146 -21.28 22.11 19.64
C ASN A 146 -21.12 23.63 19.60
N GLN A 147 -20.28 24.14 18.70
CA GLN A 147 -20.13 25.57 18.48
C GLN A 147 -21.45 26.19 18.03
N ILE A 148 -22.14 25.60 17.04
CA ILE A 148 -23.46 26.07 16.60
C ILE A 148 -24.47 26.05 17.74
N MET A 149 -24.49 25.01 18.58
CA MET A 149 -25.40 24.92 19.73
C MET A 149 -25.08 25.95 20.82
N GLN A 150 -23.82 26.35 20.97
CA GLN A 150 -23.38 27.35 21.96
C GLN A 150 -23.47 28.78 21.44
N MET A 151 -23.67 28.99 20.14
CA MET A 151 -23.85 30.31 19.56
C MET A 151 -25.15 30.93 20.08
N LYS A 152 -25.02 31.94 20.94
CA LYS A 152 -26.15 32.74 21.47
C LYS A 152 -26.71 33.73 20.45
N SER A 153 -25.92 34.11 19.45
CA SER A 153 -26.34 34.92 18.30
C SER A 153 -25.97 34.22 17.01
N VAL A 154 -26.91 34.18 16.08
CA VAL A 154 -26.66 33.86 14.68
C VAL A 154 -25.83 35.02 14.09
N GLY A 155 -24.81 34.69 13.29
CA GLY A 155 -23.74 35.63 12.88
C GLY A 155 -24.23 37.00 12.34
N PRO A 156 -23.34 37.99 12.29
CA PRO A 156 -23.68 39.38 11.98
C PRO A 156 -24.42 39.54 10.63
N GLU A 157 -24.16 38.65 9.68
CA GLU A 157 -24.83 38.62 8.38
C GLU A 157 -26.31 38.21 8.50
N TYR A 158 -26.62 37.24 9.36
CA TYR A 158 -27.99 36.82 9.60
C TYR A 158 -28.76 37.90 10.38
N GLU A 159 -28.12 38.50 11.38
CA GLU A 159 -28.72 39.62 12.13
C GLU A 159 -29.02 40.82 11.21
N PHE A 160 -28.10 41.15 10.31
CA PHE A 160 -28.32 42.17 9.28
C PHE A 160 -29.52 41.85 8.38
N LEU A 161 -29.67 40.60 7.93
CA LEU A 161 -30.80 40.19 7.10
C LEU A 161 -32.13 40.31 7.85
N VAL A 162 -32.19 39.87 9.10
CA VAL A 162 -33.40 40.00 9.94
C VAL A 162 -33.78 41.48 10.12
N GLN A 163 -32.81 42.35 10.38
CA GLN A 163 -33.05 43.79 10.55
C GLN A 163 -33.56 44.46 9.27
N ASN A 164 -33.07 44.05 8.09
CA ASN A 164 -33.61 44.53 6.81
C ASN A 164 -35.03 44.01 6.54
N ILE A 165 -35.32 42.76 6.88
CA ILE A 165 -36.68 42.20 6.73
C ILE A 165 -37.67 42.96 7.62
N ASN A 166 -37.31 43.25 8.86
CA ASN A 166 -38.14 44.03 9.79
C ASN A 166 -38.44 45.43 9.24
N LEU A 167 -37.43 46.10 8.67
CA LEU A 167 -37.60 47.41 8.04
C LEU A 167 -38.58 47.32 6.85
N LEU A 168 -38.38 46.35 5.96
CA LEU A 168 -39.23 46.16 4.77
C LEU A 168 -40.67 45.82 5.17
N GLN A 169 -40.87 45.00 6.20
CA GLN A 169 -42.20 44.68 6.72
C GLN A 169 -42.94 45.93 7.21
N ARG A 170 -42.26 46.85 7.90
CA ARG A 170 -42.87 48.11 8.35
C ARG A 170 -43.19 49.07 7.21
N GLN A 171 -42.31 49.16 6.21
CA GLN A 171 -42.55 49.96 5.01
C GLN A 171 -43.79 49.46 4.25
N ILE A 172 -43.96 48.13 4.13
CA ILE A 172 -45.15 47.54 3.52
C ILE A 172 -46.40 47.76 4.37
N ALA A 173 -46.28 47.75 5.71
CA ALA A 173 -47.37 48.01 6.63
C ALA A 173 -47.77 49.50 6.75
N GLY A 174 -47.10 50.40 6.02
CA GLY A 174 -47.44 51.84 5.98
C GLY A 174 -47.02 52.65 7.20
N HIS A 175 -46.13 52.11 8.06
CA HIS A 175 -45.57 52.81 9.23
C HIS A 175 -44.07 53.02 9.04
N PRO A 176 -43.65 53.97 8.18
CA PRO A 176 -42.24 54.21 7.88
C PRO A 176 -41.52 54.97 9.00
N THR A 177 -42.27 55.60 9.91
CA THR A 177 -41.73 56.34 11.06
C THR A 177 -41.57 55.43 12.27
N CYS A 178 -40.63 55.82 13.13
CA CYS A 178 -40.29 55.09 14.33
C CYS A 178 -40.85 55.86 15.53
N ASP A 179 -42.11 55.59 15.86
CA ASP A 179 -42.85 56.33 16.88
C ASP A 179 -42.49 55.82 18.29
N ASP A 180 -42.83 54.56 18.61
CA ASP A 180 -42.55 53.95 19.94
C ASP A 180 -41.46 52.86 19.90
N THR A 181 -41.18 52.30 18.72
CA THR A 181 -40.31 51.12 18.56
C THR A 181 -39.37 51.29 17.37
N CYS A 182 -38.12 50.84 17.47
CA CYS A 182 -37.10 50.96 16.43
C CYS A 182 -37.40 50.07 15.21
N CYS A 183 -37.15 50.60 14.02
CA CYS A 183 -37.54 50.06 12.71
C CYS A 183 -36.67 48.87 12.28
N PHE A 184 -35.49 48.70 12.91
CA PHE A 184 -34.56 47.60 12.65
C PHE A 184 -34.64 46.50 13.70
N THR A 185 -34.69 46.86 14.99
CA THR A 185 -34.59 45.90 16.11
C THR A 185 -35.96 45.49 16.68
N MET A 186 -37.05 46.17 16.31
CA MET A 186 -38.38 46.03 16.94
C MET A 186 -38.40 46.26 18.46
N GLN A 187 -37.33 46.82 19.03
CA GLN A 187 -37.21 47.12 20.46
C GLN A 187 -37.78 48.52 20.77
N PRO A 188 -38.25 48.76 22.00
CA PRO A 188 -38.69 50.10 22.41
C PRO A 188 -37.54 51.10 22.30
N ILE A 189 -37.86 52.33 21.92
CA ILE A 189 -36.87 53.39 21.78
C ILE A 189 -36.38 53.80 23.17
N ASP A 190 -35.08 53.61 23.43
CA ASP A 190 -34.43 54.01 24.68
C ASP A 190 -33.71 55.37 24.54
N GLN A 191 -33.57 56.10 25.65
CA GLN A 191 -33.01 57.46 25.69
C GLN A 191 -31.58 57.55 25.14
N SER A 192 -30.84 56.44 25.15
CA SER A 192 -29.49 56.33 24.58
C SER A 192 -29.44 56.43 23.05
N THR A 193 -30.58 56.30 22.36
CA THR A 193 -30.70 56.30 20.88
C THR A 193 -31.42 57.52 20.31
N MET A 194 -31.79 58.47 21.17
CA MET A 194 -32.43 59.73 20.79
C MET A 194 -31.39 60.82 20.61
N VAL A 195 -31.52 61.64 19.56
CA VAL A 195 -30.69 62.82 19.34
C VAL A 195 -31.59 64.03 19.16
N MET A 196 -31.23 65.12 19.85
CA MET A 196 -31.88 66.40 19.71
C MET A 196 -31.53 67.00 18.34
N THR A 197 -32.52 67.08 17.46
CA THR A 197 -32.37 67.77 16.17
C THR A 197 -32.74 69.23 16.32
N LEU A 198 -31.96 70.12 15.70
CA LEU A 198 -32.29 71.55 15.64
C LEU A 198 -33.58 71.76 14.83
N PRO A 199 -34.44 72.71 15.23
CA PRO A 199 -35.71 72.97 14.54
C PRO A 199 -35.47 73.31 13.06
N SER A 200 -36.29 72.73 12.18
CA SER A 200 -36.28 73.06 10.75
C SER A 200 -36.77 74.49 10.54
N PRO A 201 -36.17 75.27 9.62
CA PRO A 201 -36.50 76.69 9.40
C PRO A 201 -37.88 76.93 8.75
N GLU A 202 -38.69 75.89 8.54
CA GLU A 202 -39.99 75.98 7.86
C GLU A 202 -41.19 76.01 8.83
N ASN A 203 -40.98 75.75 10.13
CA ASN A 203 -42.03 75.81 11.16
C ASN A 203 -41.63 76.83 12.23
N GLU A 204 -42.05 78.09 12.06
CA GLU A 204 -41.70 79.21 12.96
C GLU A 204 -42.46 79.21 14.31
N ASP A 205 -43.31 78.23 14.60
CA ASP A 205 -44.22 78.24 15.76
C ASP A 205 -44.00 77.13 16.81
N GLU A 206 -42.95 76.30 16.71
CA GLU A 206 -42.64 75.27 17.73
C GLU A 206 -41.22 75.47 18.31
N GLU A 207 -41.13 76.06 19.50
CA GLU A 207 -39.88 76.24 20.27
C GLU A 207 -39.38 74.95 20.96
N ASP A 208 -40.05 73.82 20.76
CA ASP A 208 -39.71 72.56 21.40
C ASP A 208 -38.73 71.74 20.54
N VAL A 209 -37.54 71.48 21.10
CA VAL A 209 -36.54 70.60 20.50
C VAL A 209 -37.08 69.17 20.51
N GLU A 210 -37.56 68.69 19.36
CA GLU A 210 -38.11 67.35 19.27
C GLU A 210 -36.97 66.30 19.28
N ALA A 211 -37.03 65.39 20.26
CA ALA A 211 -36.04 64.32 20.40
C ALA A 211 -36.33 63.23 19.34
N GLN A 212 -35.57 63.21 18.26
CA GLN A 212 -35.77 62.24 17.19
C GLN A 212 -34.91 60.99 17.39
N HIS A 213 -35.52 59.80 17.25
CA HIS A 213 -34.82 58.52 17.31
C HIS A 213 -33.97 58.29 16.06
N ILE A 214 -32.68 57.98 16.24
CA ILE A 214 -31.81 57.58 15.12
C ILE A 214 -31.92 56.07 14.91
N CYS A 215 -32.62 55.68 13.85
CA CYS A 215 -32.72 54.28 13.42
C CYS A 215 -31.43 53.82 12.76
N ARG A 216 -30.59 53.06 13.47
CA ARG A 216 -29.43 52.38 12.88
C ARG A 216 -29.52 50.87 13.07
N PRO A 217 -29.08 50.06 12.09
CA PRO A 217 -28.86 48.63 12.29
C PRO A 217 -27.87 48.42 13.45
N VAL A 218 -28.27 47.60 14.42
CA VAL A 218 -27.40 47.23 15.56
C VAL A 218 -26.90 45.83 15.28
N ILE A 219 -25.74 45.70 14.63
CA ILE A 219 -25.15 44.40 14.35
C ILE A 219 -24.19 44.06 15.49
N HIS A 220 -24.51 43.02 16.26
CA HIS A 220 -23.64 42.52 17.30
C HIS A 220 -22.52 41.72 16.63
N SER A 221 -21.31 42.31 16.56
CA SER A 221 -20.12 41.54 16.22
C SER A 221 -19.93 40.44 17.27
N THR A 222 -19.72 39.21 16.84
CA THR A 222 -19.47 38.04 17.71
C THR A 222 -18.20 38.18 18.55
N ILE A 223 -17.39 39.23 18.31
CA ILE A 223 -16.28 39.62 19.15
C ILE A 223 -16.81 40.41 20.34
N SER A 224 -17.50 39.72 21.24
CA SER A 224 -17.67 40.21 22.61
C SER A 224 -16.29 40.21 23.26
N GLN A 225 -15.66 41.40 23.37
CA GLN A 225 -14.28 41.55 23.83
C GLN A 225 -14.01 40.83 25.18
N GLY A 226 -15.03 40.72 26.05
CA GLY A 226 -14.91 39.97 27.30
C GLY A 226 -14.91 38.44 27.14
N SER A 227 -15.69 37.89 26.20
CA SER A 227 -15.71 36.43 25.95
C SER A 227 -14.48 35.96 25.18
N TYR A 228 -13.99 36.79 24.26
CA TYR A 228 -12.80 36.48 23.46
C TYR A 228 -11.51 36.53 24.29
N ALA A 229 -11.41 37.47 25.23
CA ALA A 229 -10.28 37.52 26.17
C ALA A 229 -10.22 36.25 27.03
N LEU A 230 -11.36 35.79 27.55
CA LEU A 230 -11.45 34.59 28.39
C LEU A 230 -11.20 33.29 27.59
N GLU A 231 -11.62 33.26 26.32
CA GLU A 231 -11.29 32.16 25.41
C GLU A 231 -9.79 32.11 25.06
N LEU A 232 -9.15 33.27 24.86
CA LEU A 232 -7.72 33.38 24.64
C LEU A 232 -6.93 32.95 25.89
N GLU A 233 -7.33 33.35 27.09
CA GLU A 233 -6.71 32.90 28.34
C GLU A 233 -6.82 31.37 28.50
N ASN A 234 -7.99 30.79 28.26
CA ASN A 234 -8.18 29.33 28.27
C ASN A 234 -7.39 28.61 27.17
N LYS A 235 -7.15 29.26 26.03
CA LYS A 235 -6.33 28.70 24.95
C LYS A 235 -4.85 28.78 25.30
N ILE A 236 -4.40 29.87 25.91
CA ILE A 236 -3.03 30.04 26.43
C ILE A 236 -2.76 28.97 27.49
N GLY A 237 -3.63 28.80 28.49
CA GLY A 237 -3.43 27.77 29.52
C GLY A 237 -3.38 26.34 28.98
N ARG A 238 -4.17 26.03 27.95
CA ARG A 238 -4.10 24.71 27.26
C ARG A 238 -2.82 24.54 26.46
N LEU A 239 -2.34 25.60 25.81
CA LEU A 239 -1.08 25.58 25.08
C LEU A 239 0.11 25.44 26.02
N GLU A 240 0.07 26.09 27.19
CA GLU A 240 1.08 25.94 28.24
C GLU A 240 1.15 24.50 28.75
N GLN A 241 0.00 23.88 29.08
CA GLN A 241 -0.04 22.46 29.47
C GLN A 241 0.52 21.53 28.39
N LEU A 242 0.20 21.79 27.12
CA LEU A 242 0.70 20.97 26.02
C LEU A 242 2.22 21.16 25.80
N ILE A 243 2.75 22.35 26.09
CA ILE A 243 4.20 22.59 26.08
C ILE A 243 4.87 21.81 27.23
N ASP A 244 4.30 21.85 28.43
CA ASP A 244 4.83 21.10 29.58
C ASP A 244 4.85 19.58 29.31
N GLU A 245 3.76 19.03 28.77
CA GLU A 245 3.68 17.62 28.37
C GLU A 245 4.73 17.27 27.31
N MET A 246 4.91 18.11 26.28
CA MET A 246 5.94 17.90 25.27
C MET A 246 7.36 17.97 25.84
N ASP A 247 7.62 18.85 26.81
CA ASP A 247 8.93 18.95 27.46
C ASP A 247 9.20 17.71 28.32
N GLU A 248 8.21 17.17 29.03
CA GLU A 248 8.32 15.89 29.74
C GLU A 248 8.62 14.73 28.79
N GLU A 249 7.91 14.64 27.66
CA GLU A 249 8.17 13.61 26.65
C GLU A 249 9.58 13.74 26.05
N LYS A 250 10.01 14.96 25.75
CA LYS A 250 11.35 15.26 25.26
C LYS A 250 12.42 14.85 26.26
N GLU A 251 12.24 15.13 27.55
CA GLU A 251 13.15 14.66 28.59
C GLU A 251 13.20 13.13 28.64
N HIS A 252 12.04 12.47 28.58
CA HIS A 252 11.96 11.02 28.57
C HIS A 252 12.70 10.42 27.36
N PHE A 253 12.49 10.96 26.15
CA PHE A 253 13.22 10.53 24.95
C PHE A 253 14.72 10.78 25.06
N THR A 254 15.13 11.92 25.62
CA THR A 254 16.55 12.23 25.83
C THR A 254 17.21 11.23 26.77
N ARG A 255 16.54 10.83 27.85
CA ARG A 255 17.03 9.77 28.75
C ARG A 255 17.12 8.42 28.03
N GLN A 256 16.09 8.04 27.27
CA GLN A 256 16.10 6.79 26.49
C GLN A 256 17.24 6.77 25.47
N GLN A 257 17.48 7.88 24.79
CA GLN A 257 18.59 8.02 23.85
C GLN A 257 19.93 7.81 24.56
N GLY A 258 20.12 8.41 25.74
CA GLY A 258 21.31 8.19 26.56
C GLY A 258 21.54 6.73 26.95
N TYR A 259 20.48 5.98 27.29
CA TYR A 259 20.61 4.53 27.54
C TYR A 259 21.05 3.77 26.28
N LYS A 260 20.43 4.05 25.13
CA LYS A 260 20.80 3.39 23.86
C LYS A 260 22.22 3.72 23.43
N ASP A 261 22.68 4.95 23.62
CA ASP A 261 24.05 5.35 23.30
C ASP A 261 25.08 4.61 24.18
N ASN A 262 24.78 4.44 25.48
CA ASN A 262 25.60 3.62 26.39
C ASN A 262 25.65 2.15 25.97
N ASP A 263 24.50 1.57 25.57
CA ASP A 263 24.44 0.19 25.08
C ASP A 263 25.28 0.03 23.81
N VAL A 264 25.18 0.98 22.87
CA VAL A 264 25.99 1.00 21.65
C VAL A 264 27.48 1.10 21.97
N GLU A 265 27.88 1.93 22.93
CA GLU A 265 29.28 2.03 23.33
C GLU A 265 29.77 0.71 23.95
N THR A 266 28.94 0.05 24.74
CA THR A 266 29.23 -1.24 25.36
C THR A 266 29.41 -2.33 24.30
N LEU A 267 28.48 -2.42 23.35
CA LEU A 267 28.56 -3.37 22.24
C LEU A 267 29.78 -3.12 21.35
N LYS A 268 30.16 -1.85 21.12
CA LYS A 268 31.40 -1.51 20.41
C LYS A 268 32.64 -2.00 21.14
N LYS A 269 32.68 -1.88 22.48
CA LYS A 269 33.78 -2.40 23.30
C LYS A 269 33.84 -3.92 23.22
N GLU A 270 32.69 -4.59 23.36
CA GLU A 270 32.62 -6.06 23.24
C GLU A 270 33.04 -6.55 21.86
N LEU A 271 32.62 -5.86 20.79
CA LEU A 271 33.01 -6.20 19.43
C LEU A 271 34.53 -6.07 19.24
N ARG A 272 35.15 -4.99 19.73
CA ARG A 272 36.62 -4.83 19.67
C ARG A 272 37.35 -5.95 20.40
N ILE A 273 36.86 -6.36 21.58
CA ILE A 273 37.45 -7.48 22.33
C ILE A 273 37.31 -8.78 21.53
N LYS A 274 36.16 -9.01 20.89
CA LYS A 274 35.97 -10.19 20.02
C LYS A 274 36.90 -10.16 18.82
N ASP A 275 37.06 -9.03 18.16
CA ASP A 275 37.98 -8.87 17.03
C ASP A 275 39.44 -9.15 17.45
N GLU A 276 39.85 -8.68 18.64
CA GLU A 276 41.17 -8.96 19.21
C GLU A 276 41.37 -10.46 19.50
N ILE A 277 40.37 -11.11 20.07
CA ILE A 277 40.39 -12.57 20.31
C ILE A 277 40.47 -13.34 18.99
N VAL A 278 39.69 -12.94 17.97
CA VAL A 278 39.75 -13.59 16.64
C VAL A 278 41.12 -13.42 16.02
N SER A 279 41.69 -12.21 16.05
CA SER A 279 43.04 -11.95 15.54
C SER A 279 44.10 -12.79 16.27
N GLN A 280 43.97 -12.97 17.60
CA GLN A 280 44.88 -13.83 18.36
C GLN A 280 44.73 -15.30 17.94
N LEU A 281 43.49 -15.79 17.79
CA LEU A 281 43.25 -17.16 17.33
C LEU A 281 43.80 -17.40 15.93
N GLU A 282 43.63 -16.46 14.99
CA GLU A 282 44.22 -16.54 13.65
C GLU A 282 45.75 -16.63 13.70
N GLN A 283 46.39 -15.83 14.56
CA GLN A 283 47.83 -15.89 14.77
C GLN A 283 48.27 -17.24 15.37
N ASP A 284 47.53 -17.75 16.36
CA ASP A 284 47.79 -19.05 16.98
C ASP A 284 47.61 -20.20 15.97
N PHE A 285 46.59 -20.12 15.10
CA PHE A 285 46.37 -21.08 14.02
C PHE A 285 47.52 -21.08 13.02
N MET A 286 47.98 -19.91 12.56
CA MET A 286 49.15 -19.84 11.67
C MET A 286 50.40 -20.42 12.34
N GLY A 287 50.62 -20.13 13.63
CA GLY A 287 51.75 -20.70 14.37
C GLY A 287 51.68 -22.23 14.52
N LEU A 288 50.48 -22.79 14.66
CA LEU A 288 50.27 -24.24 14.67
C LEU A 288 50.46 -24.86 13.28
N GLU A 289 49.99 -24.20 12.22
CA GLU A 289 50.22 -24.65 10.83
C GLU A 289 51.72 -24.72 10.52
N ASP A 290 52.50 -23.71 10.88
CA ASP A 290 53.96 -23.69 10.72
C ASP A 290 54.64 -24.85 11.48
N GLN A 291 54.21 -25.12 12.72
CA GLN A 291 54.73 -26.23 13.52
C GLN A 291 54.39 -27.59 12.91
N ILE A 292 53.17 -27.75 12.38
CA ILE A 292 52.74 -28.97 11.69
C ILE A 292 53.56 -29.16 10.41
N GLU A 293 53.77 -28.10 9.62
CA GLU A 293 54.59 -28.15 8.41
C GLU A 293 56.03 -28.56 8.74
N HIS A 294 56.60 -28.01 9.82
CA HIS A 294 57.94 -28.39 10.27
C HIS A 294 58.01 -29.86 10.69
N LEU A 295 57.05 -30.34 11.48
CA LEU A 295 56.97 -31.74 11.88
C LEU A 295 56.80 -32.69 10.69
N GLN A 296 55.99 -32.31 9.70
CA GLN A 296 55.83 -33.08 8.47
C GLN A 296 57.15 -33.17 7.67
N LYS A 297 57.94 -32.09 7.61
CA LYS A 297 59.26 -32.09 6.95
C LYS A 297 60.34 -32.88 7.69
N VAL A 298 60.17 -33.14 9.00
CA VAL A 298 61.12 -33.93 9.81
C VAL A 298 60.76 -35.42 9.80
N LEU A 299 59.47 -35.75 9.61
CA LEU A 299 58.96 -37.13 9.60
C LEU A 299 58.95 -37.78 8.21
N PHE A 300 59.12 -37.00 7.14
CA PHE A 300 59.28 -37.46 5.75
C PHE A 300 60.64 -37.05 5.19
#